data_AF-A0A947A5F3-F1
#
_entry.id   AF-A0A947A5F3-F1
#
_cell.length_a   1.000
_cell.length_b   1.000
_cell.length_c   1.000
_cell.angle_alpha   90.00
_cell.angle_beta   90.00
_cell.angle_gamma   90.00
#
_symmetry.space_group_name_H-M   'P 1'
#
loop_
_entity.id
_entity.type
_entity.pdbx_description
1 polymer ?
#
loop_
_entity_poly.entity_id
_entity_poly.type
_entity_poly.pdbx_seq_one_letter_code
_entity_poly.pdbx_strand_id
1 'polypeptide(L)' 'MIYSLDKINEMAEGDTDFIESVIAVFLDEVPQDLENLEAAIESKDYDKVYKLAHKIKPNVD' A
#
# COMPACT_ATOMS: atom_id res chain seq x y z
N MET A 1 2.31 9.61 7.28
CA MET A 1 3.09 8.60 6.51
C MET A 1 2.85 8.89 5.06
N ILE A 2 3.92 9.15 4.33
CA ILE A 2 3.88 9.40 2.89
C ILE A 2 4.61 8.21 2.28
N TYR A 3 4.06 7.63 1.21
CA TYR A 3 4.79 6.67 0.40
C TYR A 3 5.99 7.39 -0.20
N SER A 4 7.20 7.02 0.23
CA SER A 4 8.45 7.59 -0.29
C SER A 4 9.25 6.50 -0.99
N LEU A 5 9.77 6.84 -2.16
CA LEU A 5 10.75 6.02 -2.85
C LEU A 5 12.10 5.99 -2.11
N ASP A 6 12.38 6.95 -1.22
CA ASP A 6 13.67 7.03 -0.51
C ASP A 6 13.97 5.73 0.26
N LYS A 7 12.97 5.19 0.97
CA LYS A 7 13.13 3.93 1.73
C LYS A 7 13.28 2.73 0.81
N ILE A 8 12.53 2.70 -0.30
CA ILE A 8 12.61 1.62 -1.27
C ILE A 8 13.98 1.64 -1.94
N ASN A 9 14.51 2.83 -2.28
CA ASN A 9 15.84 3.01 -2.82
C ASN A 9 16.94 2.58 -1.83
N GLU A 10 16.78 2.88 -0.54
CA GLU A 10 17.70 2.42 0.51
C GLU A 10 17.70 0.89 0.62
N MET A 11 16.53 0.26 0.65
CA MET A 11 16.38 -1.20 0.72
C MET A 11 16.87 -1.92 -0.54
N ALA A 12 16.77 -1.27 -1.69
CA ALA A 12 17.15 -1.84 -2.98
C ALA A 12 18.67 -1.95 -3.15
N GLU A 13 19.47 -1.16 -2.44
CA GLU A 13 20.94 -1.11 -2.58
C GLU A 13 21.43 -0.98 -4.04
N GLY A 14 20.64 -0.29 -4.89
CA GLY A 14 20.91 -0.11 -6.32
C GLY A 14 20.25 -1.11 -7.26
N ASP A 15 19.51 -2.10 -6.74
CA ASP A 15 18.71 -3.04 -7.53
C ASP A 15 17.45 -2.36 -8.10
N THR A 16 17.53 -1.98 -9.37
CA THR A 16 16.43 -1.28 -10.06
C THR A 16 15.26 -2.21 -10.34
N ASP A 17 15.51 -3.50 -10.60
CA ASP A 17 14.45 -4.48 -10.88
C ASP A 17 13.60 -4.70 -9.61
N PHE A 18 14.24 -4.73 -8.44
CA PHE A 18 13.52 -4.76 -7.16
C PHE A 18 12.63 -3.52 -6.98
N ILE A 19 13.15 -2.31 -7.23
CA ILE A 19 12.37 -1.07 -7.11
C ILE A 19 11.15 -1.10 -8.02
N GLU A 20 11.34 -1.47 -9.29
CA GLU A 20 10.26 -1.57 -10.27
C GLU A 20 9.20 -2.60 -9.84
N SER A 21 9.61 -3.74 -9.30
CA SER A 21 8.68 -4.78 -8.82
C SER A 21 7.81 -4.28 -7.66
N VAL A 22 8.38 -3.52 -6.71
CA VAL A 22 7.65 -2.97 -5.58
C VAL A 22 6.66 -1.90 -6.04
N ILE A 23 7.07 -1.03 -6.97
CA ILE A 23 6.19 0.00 -7.54
C ILE A 23 5.03 -0.66 -8.31
N ALA A 24 5.30 -1.70 -9.11
CA ALA A 24 4.26 -2.41 -9.85
C ALA A 24 3.22 -3.02 -8.91
N VAL A 25 3.65 -3.72 -7.85
CA VAL A 25 2.73 -4.28 -6.84
C VAL A 25 1.92 -3.17 -6.16
N PHE A 26 2.54 -2.04 -5.83
CA PHE A 26 1.84 -0.91 -5.24
C PHE A 26 0.73 -0.38 -6.16
N LEU A 27 1.03 -0.19 -7.44
CA LEU A 27 0.08 0.32 -8.43
C LEU A 27 -1.07 -0.65 -8.70
N ASP A 28 -0.83 -1.96 -8.58
CA ASP A 28 -1.86 -2.98 -8.78
C ASP A 28 -2.76 -3.17 -7.54
N GLU A 29 -2.18 -3.21 -6.34
CA GLU A 29 -2.93 -3.58 -5.13
C GLU A 29 -3.61 -2.40 -4.44
N VAL A 30 -2.95 -1.23 -4.34
CA VAL A 30 -3.44 -0.12 -3.51
C VAL A 30 -4.73 0.50 -4.05
N PRO A 31 -4.91 0.73 -5.36
CA PRO A 31 -6.19 1.20 -5.88
C PRO A 31 -7.34 0.25 -5.54
N GLN A 32 -7.12 -1.06 -5.68
CA GLN A 32 -8.14 -2.06 -5.39
C GLN A 32 -8.49 -2.10 -3.90
N ASP A 33 -7.51 -1.99 -3.02
CA ASP A 33 -7.73 -1.92 -1.57
C ASP A 33 -8.48 -0.64 -1.16
N LEU A 34 -8.22 0.50 -1.85
CA LEU A 34 -8.94 1.75 -1.62
C LEU A 34 -10.41 1.65 -2.03
N GLU A 35 -10.72 1.05 -3.18
CA GLU A 35 -12.11 0.78 -3.59
C GLU A 35 -12.83 -0.11 -2.56
N ASN A 36 -12.15 -1.16 -2.08
CA ASN A 36 -12.69 -2.04 -1.05
C ASN A 36 -12.92 -1.31 0.28
N LEU A 37 -12.05 -0.35 0.60
CA LEU A 37 -12.16 0.47 1.80
C LEU A 37 -13.36 1.41 1.71
N GLU A 38 -13.56 2.07 0.56
CA GLU A 38 -14.72 2.92 0.31
C GLU A 38 -16.03 2.14 0.48
N ALA A 39 -16.14 0.96 -0.14
CA ALA A 39 -17.30 0.08 0.02
C ALA A 39 -17.52 -0.37 1.48
N ALA A 40 -16.44 -0.64 2.23
CA ALA A 40 -16.52 -0.98 3.65
C ALA A 40 -17.02 0.19 4.51
N ILE A 41 -16.61 1.42 4.18
CA ILE A 41 -17.09 2.64 4.83
C ILE A 41 -18.58 2.85 4.57
N GLU A 42 -19.02 2.74 3.31
CA GLU A 42 -20.43 2.91 2.93
C GLU A 42 -21.34 1.89 3.63
N SER A 43 -20.88 0.65 3.74
CA SER A 43 -21.60 -0.43 4.45
C SER A 43 -21.48 -0.38 5.98
N LYS A 44 -20.70 0.57 6.53
CA LYS A 44 -20.40 0.70 7.97
C LYS A 44 -19.79 -0.58 8.58
N ASP A 45 -19.04 -1.34 7.79
CA ASP A 45 -18.29 -2.51 8.25
C ASP A 45 -16.96 -2.08 8.88
N TYR A 46 -17.03 -1.69 10.16
CA TYR A 46 -15.88 -1.12 10.87
C TYR A 46 -14.70 -2.09 11.04
N ASP A 47 -14.96 -3.40 11.14
CA ASP A 47 -13.90 -4.41 11.23
C ASP A 47 -13.14 -4.51 9.90
N LYS A 48 -13.87 -4.52 8.78
CA LYS A 48 -13.27 -4.53 7.44
C LYS A 48 -12.52 -3.22 7.16
N VAL A 49 -13.07 -2.07 7.56
CA VAL A 49 -12.38 -0.77 7.48
C VAL A 49 -11.06 -0.81 8.24
N TYR A 50 -11.06 -1.30 9.48
CA TYR A 50 -9.85 -1.41 10.30
C TYR A 50 -8.77 -2.26 9.62
N LYS A 51 -9.14 -3.43 9.10
CA LYS A 51 -8.21 -4.35 8.43
C LYS A 51 -7.65 -3.76 7.14
N LEU A 52 -8.49 -3.17 6.30
CA LEU A 52 -8.06 -2.56 5.04
C LEU A 52 -7.17 -1.34 5.28
N ALA A 53 -7.53 -0.47 6.23
CA ALA A 53 -6.69 0.68 6.60
C ALA A 53 -5.30 0.24 7.10
N HIS A 54 -5.23 -0.83 7.89
CA HIS A 54 -3.96 -1.41 8.33
C HIS A 54 -3.15 -2.03 7.19
N LYS A 55 -3.81 -2.67 6.22
CA LYS A 55 -3.16 -3.24 5.03
C LYS A 55 -2.57 -2.15 4.13
N ILE A 56 -3.33 -1.08 3.89
CA ILE A 56 -2.91 0.03 3.02
C ILE A 56 -1.80 0.84 3.69
N LYS A 57 -1.81 1.00 5.02
CA LYS A 57 -0.76 1.75 5.71
C LYS A 57 0.62 1.18 5.31
N PRO A 58 1.53 2.00 4.75
CA PRO A 58 2.85 1.52 4.36
C PRO A 58 3.59 0.93 5.58
N ASN A 59 4.08 -0.29 5.44
CA ASN A 59 4.85 -1.00 6.47
C ASN A 59 6.36 -0.68 6.43
N VAL A 60 6.77 0.23 5.55
CA VAL A 60 8.14 0.74 5.47
C VAL A 60 8.29 1.89 6.47
N ASP A 61 8.64 1.54 7.72
CA ASP A 61 9.27 2.44 8.69
C ASP A 61 10.76 2.62 8.40
#